data_AF-A0A9X9LLK0-F1
#
_entry.id   AF-A0A9X9LLK0-F1
#
_cell.length_a   1.000
_cell.length_b   1.000
_cell.length_c   1.000
_cell.angle_alpha   90.00
_cell.angle_beta   90.00
_cell.angle_gamma   90.00
#
_symmetry.space_group_name_H-M   'P 1'
#
loop_
_entity.id
_entity.type
_entity.pdbx_description
1 polymer ?
#
loop_
_entity_poly.entity_id
_entity_poly.type
_entity_poly.pdbx_seq_one_letter_code
_entity_poly.pdbx_strand_id
1 'polypeptide(L)'
;MSGTNSPEAVKKLLENMQSDLRALSLECKKKFPPVKEAAESGIIKVKTIAARNTEILAALKENSSEVVQPFLMGCGTKEPKITQLCLAAIQRLMSHEVVSETAAGNIINMLWQLMENSLEELKLLQTVLVLLTTNTVVHDESLSKV
;
A
#
# COMPACT_ATOMS: atom_id res chain seq x y z
N MET A 1 17.48 -7.28 -12.62
CA MET A 1 16.13 -7.79 -12.31
C MET A 1 15.15 -6.89 -13.03
N SER A 2 14.67 -7.27 -14.21
CA SER A 2 13.98 -6.37 -15.14
C SER A 2 12.64 -7.00 -15.51
N GLY A 3 11.61 -6.75 -14.69
CA GLY A 3 10.29 -7.34 -14.90
C GLY A 3 9.12 -6.56 -14.29
N THR A 4 9.38 -5.46 -13.57
CA THR A 4 8.35 -4.66 -12.88
C THR A 4 7.61 -3.68 -13.80
N ASN A 5 8.15 -3.42 -15.00
CA ASN A 5 7.65 -2.39 -15.94
C ASN A 5 6.97 -2.95 -17.20
N SER A 6 6.83 -4.27 -17.33
CA SER A 6 6.12 -4.84 -18.49
C SER A 6 4.64 -4.44 -18.47
N PRO A 7 4.02 -4.13 -19.62
CA PRO A 7 2.62 -3.70 -19.69
C PRO A 7 1.65 -4.72 -19.06
N GLU A 8 1.97 -6.01 -19.12
CA GLU A 8 1.23 -7.08 -18.44
C GLU A 8 1.33 -7.00 -16.91
N ALA A 9 2.52 -6.66 -16.38
CA ALA A 9 2.75 -6.49 -14.95
C ALA A 9 2.00 -5.26 -14.42
N VAL A 10 1.99 -4.16 -15.18
CA VAL A 10 1.22 -2.95 -14.86
C VAL A 10 -0.28 -3.23 -14.87
N LYS A 11 -0.77 -3.94 -15.88
CA LYS A 11 -2.19 -4.35 -15.94
C LYS A 11 -2.57 -5.21 -14.73
N LYS A 12 -1.73 -6.19 -14.39
CA LYS A 12 -1.93 -7.05 -13.22
C LYS A 12 -1.90 -6.26 -11.91
N LEU A 13 -1.02 -5.27 -11.78
CA LEU A 13 -0.97 -4.35 -10.64
C LEU A 13 -2.29 -3.60 -10.49
N LEU A 14 -2.84 -3.04 -11.57
CA LEU A 14 -4.11 -2.32 -11.55
C LEU A 14 -5.30 -3.21 -11.18
N GLU A 15 -5.36 -4.45 -11.68
CA GLU A 15 -6.40 -5.41 -11.33
C GLU A 15 -6.34 -5.78 -9.85
N ASN A 16 -5.12 -6.06 -9.38
CA ASN A 16 -4.82 -6.34 -7.99
C ASN A 16 -5.25 -5.19 -7.07
N MET A 17 -4.83 -3.95 -7.36
CA MET A 17 -5.21 -2.78 -6.57
C MET A 17 -6.72 -2.56 -6.53
N GLN A 18 -7.40 -2.71 -7.68
CA GLN A 18 -8.86 -2.59 -7.72
C GLN A 18 -9.54 -3.67 -6.88
N SER A 19 -9.01 -4.89 -6.88
CA SER A 19 -9.49 -5.99 -6.05
C SER A 19 -9.30 -5.68 -4.56
N ASP A 20 -8.11 -5.23 -4.17
CA ASP A 20 -7.78 -4.86 -2.79
C ASP A 20 -8.70 -3.73 -2.30
N LEU A 21 -8.86 -2.65 -3.07
CA LEU A 21 -9.74 -1.54 -2.70
C LEU A 21 -11.21 -1.95 -2.60
N ARG A 22 -11.69 -2.86 -3.45
CA ARG A 22 -13.05 -3.40 -3.34
C ARG A 22 -13.22 -4.22 -2.07
N ALA A 23 -12.25 -5.08 -1.77
CA ALA A 23 -12.28 -5.90 -0.57
C ALA A 23 -12.20 -5.02 0.68
N LEU A 24 -11.37 -3.99 0.69
CA LEU A 24 -11.30 -2.97 1.73
C LEU A 24 -12.66 -2.26 1.93
N SER A 25 -13.27 -1.81 0.84
CA SER A 25 -14.60 -1.17 0.87
C SER A 25 -15.66 -2.09 1.47
N LEU A 26 -15.67 -3.37 1.07
CA LEU A 26 -16.62 -4.35 1.57
C LEU A 26 -16.45 -4.61 3.08
N GLU A 27 -15.20 -4.77 3.53
CA GLU A 27 -14.88 -5.00 4.93
C GLU A 27 -15.20 -3.78 5.81
N CYS A 28 -14.98 -2.57 5.27
CA CYS A 28 -15.22 -1.31 5.98
C CYS A 28 -16.68 -0.83 5.92
N LYS A 29 -17.51 -1.35 5.01
CA LYS A 29 -18.87 -0.84 4.72
C LYS A 29 -19.75 -0.67 5.96
N LYS A 30 -19.63 -1.54 6.97
CA LYS A 30 -20.48 -1.53 8.17
C LYS A 30 -19.89 -0.74 9.35
N LYS A 31 -18.57 -0.82 9.54
CA LYS A 31 -17.88 -0.27 10.72
C LYS A 31 -17.17 1.05 10.45
N PHE A 32 -16.71 1.28 9.22
CA PHE A 32 -15.87 2.40 8.84
C PHE A 32 -16.32 3.02 7.51
N PRO A 33 -17.48 3.74 7.49
CA PRO A 33 -17.95 4.48 6.32
C PRO A 33 -16.88 5.35 5.63
N PRO A 34 -16.04 6.14 6.34
CA PRO A 34 -15.06 6.99 5.66
C PRO A 34 -13.96 6.21 4.93
N VAL A 35 -13.57 5.04 5.44
CA VAL A 35 -12.60 4.15 4.77
C VAL A 35 -13.21 3.56 3.50
N LYS A 36 -14.49 3.20 3.56
CA LYS A 36 -15.24 2.70 2.40
C LYS A 36 -15.33 3.75 1.29
N GLU A 37 -15.64 5.00 1.64
CA GLU A 37 -15.69 6.11 0.68
C GLU A 37 -14.31 6.39 0.05
N ALA A 38 -13.26 6.41 0.87
CA ALA A 38 -11.89 6.55 0.39
C ALA A 38 -11.51 5.41 -0.58
N ALA A 39 -11.90 4.17 -0.27
CA ALA A 39 -11.63 3.02 -1.11
C ALA A 39 -12.41 3.09 -2.45
N GLU A 40 -13.68 3.49 -2.42
CA GLU A 40 -14.50 3.70 -3.63
C GLU A 40 -13.91 4.81 -4.53
N SER A 41 -13.49 5.92 -3.91
CA SER A 41 -12.79 7.01 -4.60
C SER A 41 -11.48 6.53 -5.23
N GLY A 42 -10.68 5.76 -4.48
CA GLY A 42 -9.44 5.16 -4.96
C GLY A 42 -9.64 4.27 -6.20
N ILE A 43 -10.70 3.46 -6.25
CA ILE A 43 -11.01 2.60 -7.41
C ILE A 43 -11.24 3.45 -8.66
N ILE A 44 -12.03 4.52 -8.54
CA ILE A 44 -12.34 5.42 -9.65
C ILE A 44 -11.07 6.11 -10.12
N LYS A 45 -10.21 6.55 -9.19
CA LYS A 45 -8.93 7.21 -9.50
C LYS A 45 -8.00 6.27 -10.26
N VAL A 46 -7.80 5.05 -9.77
CA VAL A 46 -6.95 4.02 -10.42
C VAL A 46 -7.44 3.72 -11.84
N LYS A 47 -8.76 3.56 -12.02
CA LYS A 47 -9.37 3.37 -13.36
C LYS A 47 -9.16 4.58 -14.27
N THR A 48 -9.32 5.78 -13.73
CA THR A 48 -9.13 7.02 -14.47
C THR A 48 -7.68 7.18 -14.92
N ILE A 49 -6.72 6.87 -14.04
CA ILE A 49 -5.29 6.88 -14.35
C ILE A 49 -5.00 5.90 -15.47
N ALA A 50 -5.49 4.67 -15.36
CA ALA A 50 -5.32 3.62 -16.37
C ALA A 50 -5.94 3.97 -17.73
N ALA A 51 -7.04 4.74 -17.75
CA ALA A 51 -7.73 5.13 -18.98
C ALA A 51 -7.15 6.40 -19.63
N ARG A 52 -6.61 7.34 -18.84
CA ARG A 52 -6.16 8.66 -19.32
C ARG A 52 -4.66 8.75 -19.59
N ASN A 53 -3.85 7.85 -19.02
CA ASN A 53 -2.40 7.93 -19.11
C ASN A 53 -1.83 6.74 -19.87
N THR A 54 -0.95 7.02 -20.83
CA THR A 54 -0.14 5.99 -21.49
C THR A 54 0.94 5.45 -20.54
N GLU A 55 1.50 6.31 -19.70
CA GLU A 55 2.48 5.97 -18.67
C GLU A 55 1.82 5.79 -17.29
N ILE A 56 1.17 4.65 -17.11
CA ILE A 56 0.39 4.34 -15.90
C ILE A 56 1.24 4.40 -14.63
N LEU A 57 2.48 3.90 -14.66
CA LEU A 57 3.35 3.85 -13.48
C LEU A 57 3.75 5.25 -13.00
N ALA A 58 4.09 6.15 -13.93
CA ALA A 58 4.40 7.54 -13.61
C ALA A 58 3.19 8.25 -13.00
N ALA A 59 2.02 8.13 -13.63
CA ALA A 59 0.79 8.72 -13.14
C ALA A 59 0.35 8.13 -11.77
N LEU A 60 0.56 6.83 -11.54
CA LEU A 60 0.33 6.22 -10.22
C LEU A 60 1.28 6.79 -9.18
N LYS A 61 2.56 7.01 -9.52
CA LYS A 61 3.55 7.58 -8.61
C LYS A 61 3.20 9.02 -8.23
N GLU A 62 2.80 9.84 -9.18
CA GLU A 62 2.32 11.21 -8.92
C GLU A 62 1.08 11.24 -8.03
N ASN A 63 0.15 10.31 -8.24
CA ASN A 63 -1.09 10.20 -7.47
C ASN A 63 -0.95 9.24 -6.26
N SER A 64 0.26 8.82 -5.92
CA SER A 64 0.49 7.74 -4.95
C SER A 64 -0.06 8.06 -3.57
N SER A 65 0.04 9.30 -3.12
CA SER A 65 -0.50 9.74 -1.83
C SER A 65 -2.01 9.49 -1.72
N GLU A 66 -2.77 9.79 -2.78
CA GLU A 66 -4.22 9.58 -2.81
C GLU A 66 -4.58 8.10 -2.97
N VAL A 67 -3.79 7.36 -3.76
CA VAL A 67 -3.98 5.92 -3.98
C VAL A 67 -3.69 5.11 -2.72
N VAL A 68 -2.69 5.52 -1.94
CA VAL A 68 -2.25 4.87 -0.71
C VAL A 68 -3.12 5.25 0.48
N GLN A 69 -3.74 6.45 0.47
CA GLN A 69 -4.63 6.96 1.51
C GLN A 69 -5.69 5.96 2.02
N PRO A 70 -6.51 5.31 1.19
CA PRO A 70 -7.50 4.34 1.67
C PRO A 70 -6.86 3.17 2.43
N PHE A 71 -5.68 2.71 2.01
CA PHE A 71 -4.96 1.65 2.70
C PHE A 71 -4.41 2.12 4.06
N LEU A 72 -3.90 3.35 4.15
CA LEU A 72 -3.46 3.93 5.42
C LEU A 72 -4.64 4.08 6.39
N MET A 73 -5.77 4.59 5.90
CA MET A 73 -6.99 4.69 6.71
C MET A 73 -7.49 3.30 7.15
N GLY A 74 -7.41 2.30 6.28
CA GLY A 74 -7.74 0.91 6.58
C GLY A 74 -6.84 0.32 7.67
N CYS A 75 -5.53 0.53 7.60
CA CYS A 75 -4.61 0.20 8.68
C CYS A 75 -5.00 0.88 10.01
N GLY A 76 -5.51 2.11 9.96
CA GLY A 76 -5.94 2.88 11.14
C GLY A 76 -7.16 2.30 11.85
N THR A 77 -7.91 1.40 11.20
CA THR A 77 -9.08 0.73 11.81
C THR A 77 -8.71 -0.22 12.94
N LYS A 78 -7.42 -0.61 13.03
CA LYS A 78 -6.89 -1.62 13.97
C LYS A 78 -7.53 -3.01 13.83
N GLU A 79 -8.33 -3.25 12.80
CA GLU A 79 -8.86 -4.59 12.53
C GLU A 79 -7.78 -5.42 11.81
N PRO A 80 -7.43 -6.62 12.31
CA PRO A 80 -6.33 -7.41 11.77
C PRO A 80 -6.56 -7.80 10.31
N LYS A 81 -7.80 -8.17 9.95
CA LYS A 81 -8.17 -8.54 8.59
C LYS A 81 -8.02 -7.38 7.59
N ILE A 82 -8.43 -6.17 8.00
CA ILE A 82 -8.32 -4.96 7.18
C ILE A 82 -6.84 -4.56 7.05
N THR A 83 -6.13 -4.54 8.19
CA THR A 83 -4.72 -4.16 8.24
C THR A 83 -3.87 -5.07 7.35
N GLN A 84 -4.07 -6.39 7.39
CA GLN A 84 -3.34 -7.34 6.52
C GLN A 84 -3.61 -7.07 5.03
N LEU A 85 -4.85 -6.80 4.66
CA LEU A 85 -5.22 -6.48 3.29
C LEU A 85 -4.55 -5.18 2.82
N CYS A 86 -4.58 -4.15 3.64
CA CYS A 86 -3.94 -2.87 3.35
C CYS A 86 -2.42 -2.99 3.25
N LEU A 87 -1.78 -3.74 4.15
CA LEU A 87 -0.35 -4.01 4.11
C LEU A 87 0.04 -4.72 2.82
N ALA A 88 -0.65 -5.80 2.45
CA ALA A 88 -0.37 -6.53 1.22
C ALA A 88 -0.47 -5.65 -0.04
N ALA A 89 -1.45 -4.75 -0.09
CA ALA A 89 -1.58 -3.79 -1.18
C ALA A 89 -0.44 -2.77 -1.21
N ILE A 90 -0.06 -2.21 -0.06
CA ILE A 90 1.07 -1.27 0.07
C ILE A 90 2.38 -1.92 -0.36
N GLN A 91 2.64 -3.15 0.09
CA GLN A 91 3.84 -3.90 -0.31
C GLN A 91 3.93 -4.03 -1.83
N ARG A 92 2.81 -4.38 -2.48
CA ARG A 92 2.72 -4.49 -3.93
C ARG A 92 3.03 -3.16 -4.61
N LEU A 93 2.51 -2.05 -4.10
CA LEU A 93 2.81 -0.71 -4.63
C LEU A 93 4.31 -0.37 -4.50
N MET A 94 4.92 -0.68 -3.35
CA MET A 94 6.35 -0.45 -3.13
C MET A 94 7.22 -1.30 -4.06
N SER A 95 6.90 -2.59 -4.24
CA SER A 95 7.64 -3.50 -5.14
C SER A 95 7.60 -3.07 -6.61
N HIS A 96 6.59 -2.31 -7.01
CA HIS A 96 6.48 -1.74 -8.35
C HIS A 96 7.02 -0.31 -8.45
N GLU A 97 7.64 0.22 -7.37
CA GLU A 97 8.24 1.56 -7.31
C GLU A 97 7.26 2.71 -7.66
N VAL A 98 5.95 2.47 -7.50
CA VAL A 98 4.88 3.45 -7.75
C VAL A 98 4.53 4.30 -6.53
N VAL A 99 5.41 4.32 -5.52
CA VAL A 99 5.25 5.08 -4.28
C VAL A 99 6.19 6.28 -4.32
N SER A 100 5.65 7.48 -4.17
CA SER A 100 6.47 8.70 -4.02
C SER A 100 7.14 8.75 -2.64
N GLU A 101 8.20 9.55 -2.49
CA GLU A 101 8.87 9.75 -1.20
C GLU A 101 7.90 10.22 -0.10
N THR A 102 6.99 11.14 -0.43
CA THR A 102 5.96 11.62 0.50
C THR A 102 5.02 10.49 0.94
N ALA A 103 4.58 9.65 0.00
CA ALA A 103 3.73 8.51 0.32
C ALA A 103 4.49 7.45 1.13
N ALA A 104 5.77 7.23 0.83
CA ALA A 104 6.63 6.32 1.59
C ALA A 104 6.80 6.80 3.05
N GLY A 105 7.01 8.10 3.27
CA GLY A 105 7.05 8.68 4.62
C GLY A 105 5.76 8.42 5.41
N ASN A 106 4.60 8.60 4.76
CA ASN A 106 3.30 8.30 5.37
C ASN A 106 3.11 6.81 5.69
N ILE A 107 3.55 5.92 4.79
CA ILE A 107 3.52 4.46 5.02
C ILE A 107 4.40 4.08 6.21
N ILE A 108 5.64 4.58 6.26
CA ILE A 108 6.59 4.28 7.34
C ILE A 108 6.03 4.76 8.69
N ASN A 109 5.51 5.99 8.74
CA ASN A 109 4.91 6.51 9.96
C ASN A 109 3.70 5.66 10.40
N MET A 110 2.85 5.25 9.47
CA MET A 110 1.73 4.37 9.77
C MET A 110 2.16 2.98 10.25
N LEU A 111 3.19 2.40 9.65
CA LEU A 111 3.78 1.12 10.08
C LEU A 111 4.35 1.21 11.48
N TRP A 112 4.98 2.34 11.83
CA TRP A 112 5.47 2.61 13.17
C TRP A 112 4.32 2.63 14.19
N GLN A 113 3.26 3.40 13.89
CA GLN A 113 2.08 3.44 14.74
C GLN A 113 1.42 2.07 14.89
N LEU A 114 1.37 1.26 13.82
CA LEU A 114 0.88 -0.11 13.91
C LEU A 114 1.75 -0.98 14.82
N MET A 115 3.08 -0.88 14.75
CA MET A 115 3.98 -1.61 15.64
C MET A 115 3.78 -1.23 17.10
N GLU A 116 3.66 0.06 17.41
CA GLU A 116 3.46 0.53 18.79
C GLU A 116 2.09 0.14 19.36
N ASN A 117 1.06 0.05 18.52
CA ASN A 117 -0.32 -0.27 18.94
C ASN A 117 -0.66 -1.77 18.87
N SER A 118 0.10 -2.57 18.11
CA SER A 118 -0.16 -4.01 17.93
C SER A 118 0.74 -4.81 18.86
N LEU A 119 0.35 -4.89 20.13
CA LEU A 119 1.15 -5.54 21.17
C LEU A 119 1.23 -7.07 21.06
N GLU A 120 0.51 -7.74 20.15
CA GLU A 120 0.58 -9.20 20.05
C GLU A 120 0.62 -9.75 18.62
N GLU A 121 1.66 -10.57 18.43
CA GLU A 121 1.78 -11.70 17.52
C GLU A 121 2.36 -11.46 16.11
N LEU A 122 3.68 -11.31 16.06
CA LEU A 122 4.67 -12.15 15.33
C LEU A 122 4.52 -12.42 13.80
N LYS A 123 3.43 -12.05 13.14
CA LYS A 123 3.26 -12.15 11.68
C LYS A 123 3.58 -10.83 10.97
N LEU A 124 3.45 -9.69 11.66
CA LEU A 124 3.79 -8.37 11.13
C LEU A 124 5.32 -8.21 10.98
N LEU A 125 6.09 -8.76 11.92
CA LEU A 125 7.56 -8.74 11.89
C LEU A 125 8.13 -9.53 10.69
N GLN A 126 7.48 -10.65 10.32
CA GLN A 126 7.90 -11.46 9.17
C GLN A 126 7.61 -10.75 7.84
N THR A 127 6.50 -10.02 7.75
CA THR A 127 6.13 -9.18 6.60
C THR A 127 7.05 -7.95 6.49
N VAL A 128 7.41 -7.31 7.60
CA VAL A 128 8.38 -6.19 7.66
C VAL A 128 9.80 -6.67 7.35
N LEU A 129 10.22 -7.84 7.83
CA LEU A 129 11.52 -8.42 7.52
C LEU A 129 11.63 -8.74 6.03
N VAL A 130 10.59 -9.32 5.42
CA VAL A 130 10.52 -9.56 3.96
C VAL A 130 10.54 -8.25 3.16
N LEU A 131 9.88 -7.19 3.64
CA LEU A 131 9.95 -5.85 3.02
C LEU A 131 11.36 -5.26 3.07
N LEU A 132 12.09 -5.48 4.17
CA LEU A 132 13.46 -5.00 4.36
C LEU A 132 14.50 -5.85 3.60
N THR A 133 14.31 -7.17 3.49
CA THR A 133 15.25 -8.06 2.78
C THR A 133 15.07 -8.09 1.28
N THR A 134 13.89 -7.77 0.75
CA THR A 134 13.66 -7.73 -0.72
C THR A 134 14.13 -6.41 -1.34
N ASN A 135 14.45 -5.40 -0.53
CA ASN A 135 15.01 -4.13 -0.96
C ASN A 135 16.52 -4.12 -0.66
N THR A 136 17.34 -4.46 -1.65
CA THR A 136 18.81 -4.31 -1.61
C THR A 136 19.23 -2.82 -1.66
N VAL A 137 18.66 -1.96 -0.81
CA VAL A 137 18.95 -0.51 -0.74
C VAL A 137 18.78 0.04 0.68
N VAL A 138 19.28 -0.64 1.71
CA VAL A 138 19.53 0.04 3.00
C VAL A 138 20.89 -0.39 3.52
N HIS A 139 21.92 0.24 2.96
CA HIS A 139 23.23 0.26 3.60
C HIS A 139 23.13 1.10 4.88
N ASP A 140 23.38 0.43 6.01
CA ASP A 140 24.32 0.87 7.05
C ASP A 140 24.14 2.30 7.59
N GLU A 141 23.14 2.54 8.46
CA GLU A 141 23.35 3.40 9.65
C GLU A 141 22.14 3.40 10.59
N SER A 142 20.92 3.22 10.07
CA SER A 142 19.69 3.40 10.86
C SER A 142 19.36 2.26 11.83
N LEU A 143 20.16 1.19 11.86
CA LEU A 143 20.05 0.10 12.84
C LEU A 143 20.76 0.38 14.17
N SER A 144 21.51 1.48 14.29
CA SER A 144 22.40 1.74 15.44
C SER A 144 21.71 2.29 16.70
N LYS A 145 20.40 2.14 16.84
CA LYS A 145 19.67 2.48 18.09
C LYS A 145 18.79 1.34 18.57
N VAL A 146 19.37 0.14 18.61
CA VAL A 146 18.91 -0.98 19.44
C VAL A 146 19.71 -0.97 20.73
#